data_AF-A0A6B3RZH7-F1
#
_entry.id   AF-A0A6B3RZH7-F1
#
_cell.length_a   1.000
_cell.length_b   1.000
_cell.length_c   1.000
_cell.angle_alpha   90.00
_cell.angle_beta   90.00
_cell.angle_gamma   90.00
#
_symmetry.space_group_name_H-M   'P 1'
#
loop_
_entity.id
_entity.type
_entity.pdbx_description
1 polymer ?
#
loop_
_entity_poly.entity_id
_entity_poly.type
_entity_poly.pdbx_seq_one_letter_code
_entity_poly.pdbx_strand_id
1 'polypeptide(L)'
;MPLFFSRRAYLAATLLTMPVCGAAQTVTVLDCLPPVPPAPVTDAATRAEYRTEIGQEFTAYFDEAQAYLRCLDAARAAVSEEINRVIPDYQSLGPEPDG
;
A
#
# COMPACT_ATOMS: atom_id res chain seq x y z
N MET A 1 31.21 -23.01 -46.27
CA MET A 1 30.19 -23.42 -45.27
C MET A 1 29.92 -22.23 -44.35
N PRO A 2 28.72 -22.02 -43.82
CA PRO A 2 27.42 -21.93 -44.51
C PRO A 2 26.59 -20.70 -44.00
N LEU A 3 25.32 -20.65 -44.42
CA LEU A 3 24.16 -20.00 -43.78
C LEU A 3 23.86 -18.53 -44.13
N PHE A 4 23.14 -18.42 -45.25
CA PHE A 4 21.96 -17.55 -45.40
C PHE A 4 21.17 -17.45 -44.08
N PHE A 5 21.11 -16.26 -43.47
CA PHE A 5 20.11 -15.97 -42.44
C PHE A 5 19.55 -14.55 -42.62
N SER A 6 18.39 -14.50 -43.29
CA SER A 6 17.23 -13.66 -43.04
C SER A 6 17.46 -12.18 -42.67
N ARG A 7 17.47 -11.31 -43.69
CA ARG A 7 17.18 -9.86 -43.54
C ARG A 7 15.72 -9.55 -43.10
N ARG A 8 14.87 -10.57 -42.89
CA ARG A 8 13.43 -10.41 -42.62
C ARG A 8 13.05 -10.57 -41.14
N ALA A 9 14.00 -10.87 -40.26
CA ALA A 9 13.72 -11.09 -38.83
C ALA A 9 13.77 -9.81 -37.95
N TYR A 10 14.06 -8.64 -38.53
CA TYR A 10 14.28 -7.38 -37.80
C TYR A 10 13.09 -6.41 -37.82
N LEU A 11 11.87 -6.88 -38.13
CA LEU A 11 10.67 -6.02 -38.20
C LEU A 11 9.58 -6.40 -37.19
N ALA A 12 9.86 -7.26 -36.21
CA ALA A 12 8.86 -7.73 -35.25
C ALA A 12 9.39 -7.75 -33.82
N ALA A 13 9.88 -6.63 -33.28
CA ALA A 13 10.19 -6.54 -31.85
C ALA A 13 10.32 -5.11 -31.28
N THR A 14 9.73 -4.08 -31.87
CA THR A 14 9.62 -2.76 -31.22
C THR A 14 8.22 -2.59 -30.64
N LEU A 15 7.85 -3.48 -29.71
CA LEU A 15 6.79 -3.18 -28.75
C LEU A 15 7.33 -2.10 -27.82
N LEU A 16 6.87 -0.88 -28.08
CA LEU A 16 7.09 0.32 -27.28
C LEU A 16 6.59 0.04 -25.85
N THR A 17 7.46 -0.42 -24.96
CA THR A 17 7.19 -0.43 -23.52
C THR A 17 7.25 1.01 -23.05
N MET A 18 6.14 1.74 -23.19
CA MET A 18 5.94 2.99 -22.46
C MET A 18 6.06 2.66 -20.97
N PRO A 19 7.09 3.16 -20.26
CA PRO A 19 7.07 3.08 -18.82
C PRO A 19 5.90 3.96 -18.41
N VAL A 20 4.80 3.34 -17.98
CA VAL A 20 3.81 4.06 -17.19
C VAL A 20 4.58 4.50 -15.96
N CYS A 21 5.04 5.77 -15.96
CA CYS A 21 5.35 6.47 -14.73
C CYS A 21 4.06 6.45 -13.94
N GLY A 22 3.88 5.40 -13.13
CA GLY A 22 2.88 5.41 -12.08
C GLY A 22 3.24 6.61 -11.23
N ALA A 23 2.44 7.67 -11.30
CA ALA A 23 2.42 8.63 -10.23
C ALA A 23 2.17 7.78 -8.98
N ALA A 24 3.20 7.63 -8.14
CA ALA A 24 3.08 6.90 -6.89
C ALA A 24 1.99 7.66 -6.12
N GLN A 25 0.81 7.06 -6.07
CA GLN A 25 -0.27 7.60 -5.27
C GLN A 25 0.24 7.45 -3.84
N THR A 26 0.63 8.57 -3.21
CA THR A 26 1.08 8.56 -1.83
C THR A 26 -0.14 8.24 -0.98
N VAL A 27 -0.21 7.01 -0.48
CA VAL A 27 -1.22 6.64 0.52
C VAL A 27 -0.99 7.55 1.72
N THR A 28 -2.04 8.24 2.14
CA THR A 28 -2.04 9.06 3.35
C THR A 28 -2.86 8.36 4.42
N VAL A 29 -2.71 8.80 5.66
CA VAL A 29 -3.52 8.28 6.77
C VAL A 29 -5.02 8.53 6.53
N LEU A 30 -5.37 9.57 5.77
CA LEU A 30 -6.77 9.89 5.43
C LEU A 30 -7.40 8.86 4.50
N ASP A 31 -6.60 8.07 3.79
CA ASP A 31 -7.07 7.00 2.90
C ASP A 31 -7.36 5.71 3.69
N CYS A 32 -6.91 5.62 4.94
CA CYS A 32 -7.06 4.43 5.77
C CYS A 32 -8.34 4.51 6.62
N LEU A 33 -9.32 3.66 6.30
CA LEU A 33 -10.58 3.59 7.05
C LEU A 33 -10.47 2.56 8.20
N PRO A 34 -10.65 2.97 9.47
CA PRO A 34 -10.68 2.02 10.59
C PRO A 34 -11.96 1.17 10.54
N PRO A 35 -11.86 -0.15 10.83
CA PRO A 35 -13.04 -1.00 10.91
C PRO A 35 -13.87 -0.68 12.15
N VAL A 36 -15.18 -0.96 12.08
CA VAL A 36 -16.10 -0.81 13.20
C VAL A 36 -16.16 -2.13 13.97
N PRO A 37 -15.87 -2.15 15.29
CA PRO A 37 -16.00 -3.36 16.09
C PRO A 37 -17.44 -3.89 16.10
N PRO A 38 -17.65 -5.22 16.04
CA PRO A 38 -18.98 -5.80 16.22
C PRO A 38 -19.56 -5.43 17.58
N ALA A 39 -20.88 -5.26 17.64
CA ALA A 39 -21.57 -4.96 18.89
C ALA A 39 -21.50 -6.16 19.85
N PRO A 40 -21.27 -5.94 21.16
CA PRO A 40 -21.22 -7.03 22.11
C PRO A 40 -22.59 -7.68 22.27
N VAL A 41 -22.67 -8.98 22.05
CA VAL A 41 -23.85 -9.80 22.36
C VAL A 41 -23.63 -10.41 23.75
N THR A 42 -24.36 -9.94 24.77
CA THR A 42 -24.16 -10.40 26.16
C THR A 42 -25.06 -11.56 26.57
N ASP A 43 -26.19 -11.75 25.88
CA ASP A 43 -27.13 -12.82 26.18
C ASP A 43 -26.59 -14.19 25.78
N ALA A 44 -26.62 -15.15 26.70
CA ALA A 44 -26.03 -16.46 26.50
C ALA A 44 -26.83 -17.34 25.54
N ALA A 45 -28.17 -17.21 25.53
CA ALA A 45 -29.03 -17.98 24.63
C ALA A 45 -28.81 -17.52 23.18
N THR A 46 -28.83 -16.21 22.95
CA THR A 46 -28.55 -15.58 21.65
C THR A 46 -27.15 -15.95 21.16
N ARG A 47 -26.13 -15.91 22.02
CA ARG A 47 -24.77 -16.34 21.63
C ARG A 47 -24.67 -17.81 21.27
N ALA A 48 -25.50 -18.67 21.88
CA ALA A 48 -25.50 -20.10 21.58
C ALA A 48 -26.21 -20.38 20.26
N GLU A 49 -27.33 -19.70 20.01
CA GLU A 49 -28.13 -19.82 18.79
C GLU A 49 -27.40 -19.27 17.56
N TYR A 50 -26.81 -18.08 17.66
CA TYR A 50 -26.17 -17.36 16.55
C TYR A 50 -24.64 -17.41 16.58
N ARG A 51 -24.06 -18.46 17.17
CA ARG A 51 -22.60 -18.56 17.38
C ARG A 51 -21.81 -18.41 16.08
N THR A 52 -22.31 -19.00 15.00
CA THR A 52 -21.63 -19.02 13.70
C THR A 52 -21.63 -17.63 13.08
N GLU A 53 -22.78 -16.98 13.05
CA GLU A 53 -23.00 -15.64 12.48
C GLU A 53 -22.20 -14.60 13.25
N ILE A 54 -22.27 -14.62 14.58
CA ILE A 54 -21.45 -13.76 15.44
C ILE A 54 -19.96 -14.02 15.15
N GLY A 55 -19.55 -15.29 15.04
CA GLY A 55 -18.17 -15.64 14.71
C GLY A 55 -17.71 -15.04 13.37
N GLN A 56 -18.57 -15.05 12.35
CA GLN A 56 -18.29 -14.48 11.05
C GLN A 56 -18.14 -12.95 11.10
N GLU A 57 -18.94 -12.24 11.88
CA GLU A 57 -18.79 -10.79 12.07
C GLU A 57 -17.42 -10.45 12.70
N PHE A 58 -16.97 -11.23 13.68
CA PHE A 58 -15.63 -11.05 14.26
C PHE A 58 -14.53 -11.36 13.26
N THR A 59 -14.64 -12.43 12.47
CA THR A 59 -13.67 -12.74 11.42
C THR A 59 -13.58 -11.61 10.39
N ALA A 60 -14.72 -11.08 9.93
CA ALA A 60 -14.76 -9.94 9.02
C ALA A 60 -14.06 -8.71 9.62
N TYR A 61 -14.37 -8.37 10.88
CA TYR A 61 -13.70 -7.28 11.59
C TYR A 61 -12.18 -7.46 11.66
N PHE A 62 -11.70 -8.68 11.93
CA PHE A 62 -10.26 -8.93 11.99
C PHE A 62 -9.59 -8.79 10.63
N ASP A 63 -10.21 -9.28 9.55
CA ASP A 63 -9.66 -9.13 8.19
C ASP A 63 -9.60 -7.65 7.79
N GLU A 64 -10.63 -6.88 8.09
CA GLU A 64 -10.66 -5.43 7.86
C GLU A 64 -9.64 -4.69 8.74
N ALA A 65 -9.45 -5.09 9.99
CA ALA A 65 -8.42 -4.52 10.86
C ALA A 65 -7.01 -4.76 10.31
N GLN A 66 -6.74 -5.95 9.78
CA GLN A 66 -5.46 -6.22 9.13
C GLN A 66 -5.30 -5.39 7.85
N ALA A 67 -6.37 -5.15 7.09
CA ALA A 67 -6.33 -4.26 5.93
C ALA A 67 -6.03 -2.81 6.33
N TYR A 68 -6.65 -2.32 7.39
CA TYR A 68 -6.41 -0.99 7.95
C TYR A 68 -4.95 -0.82 8.39
N LEU A 69 -4.38 -1.79 9.11
CA LEU A 69 -2.98 -1.73 9.54
C LEU A 69 -2.01 -1.72 8.35
N ARG A 70 -2.24 -2.55 7.33
CA ARG A 70 -1.43 -2.52 6.10
C ARG A 70 -1.49 -1.17 5.39
N CYS A 71 -2.66 -0.52 5.39
CA CYS A 71 -2.80 0.84 4.86
C CYS A 71 -1.96 1.85 5.65
N LEU A 72 -2.03 1.80 6.98
CA LEU A 72 -1.24 2.69 7.84
C LEU A 72 0.26 2.49 7.66
N ASP A 73 0.72 1.25 7.49
CA ASP A 73 2.13 0.96 7.21
C ASP A 73 2.58 1.57 5.87
N ALA A 74 1.73 1.52 4.84
CA ALA A 74 2.00 2.17 3.56
C ALA A 74 2.04 3.70 3.70
N ALA A 75 1.11 4.29 4.45
CA ALA A 75 1.11 5.73 4.71
C ALA A 75 2.35 6.18 5.48
N ARG A 76 2.77 5.39 6.48
CA ARG A 76 4.01 5.62 7.23
C ARG A 76 5.24 5.55 6.32
N ALA A 77 5.29 4.57 5.41
CA ALA A 77 6.39 4.43 4.47
C ALA A 77 6.49 5.67 3.55
N ALA A 78 5.35 6.14 3.03
CA ALA A 78 5.30 7.34 2.18
C ALA A 78 5.83 8.59 2.91
N VAL A 79 5.42 8.81 4.17
CA VAL A 79 5.94 9.93 4.98
C VAL A 79 7.43 9.77 5.28
N SER A 80 7.89 8.55 5.52
CA SER A 80 9.31 8.28 5.79
C SER A 80 10.18 8.56 4.56
N GLU A 81 9.69 8.23 3.36
CA GLU A 81 10.34 8.58 2.10
C GLU A 81 10.42 10.11 1.92
N GLU A 82 9.33 10.82 2.22
CA GLU A 82 9.29 12.27 2.18
C GLU A 82 10.32 12.90 3.10
N ILE A 83 10.41 12.43 4.35
CA ILE A 83 11.40 12.88 5.32
C ILE A 83 12.82 12.69 4.76
N ASN A 84 13.13 11.50 4.25
CA ASN A 84 14.45 11.20 3.69
C ASN A 84 14.77 12.08 2.48
N ARG A 85 13.76 12.47 1.70
CA ARG A 85 13.91 13.37 0.55
C ARG A 85 14.25 14.80 0.95
N VAL A 86 13.68 15.32 2.04
CA VAL A 86 13.89 16.72 2.46
C VAL A 86 15.10 16.92 3.37
N ILE A 87 15.65 15.86 3.95
CA ILE A 87 16.86 15.93 4.80
C ILE A 87 18.05 16.60 4.09
N PRO A 88 18.42 16.22 2.84
CA PRO A 88 19.53 16.87 2.14
C PRO A 88 19.31 18.37 1.91
N ASP A 89 18.07 18.77 1.61
CA ASP A 89 17.72 20.18 1.40
C ASP A 89 17.94 20.98 2.68
N TYR A 90 17.49 20.46 3.83
CA TYR A 90 17.76 21.08 5.12
C TYR A 90 19.26 21.16 5.43
N GLN A 91 20.01 20.09 5.17
CA GLN A 91 21.46 20.05 5.38
C GLN A 91 22.22 21.07 4.51
N SER A 92 21.68 21.41 3.33
CA SER A 92 22.30 22.39 2.42
C SER A 92 22.27 23.83 2.95
N LEU A 93 21.43 24.14 3.94
CA LEU A 93 21.34 25.47 4.55
C LEU A 93 22.62 25.84 5.31
N GLY A 94 23.44 24.87 5.68
CA GLY A 94 24.65 25.09 6.48
C GLY A 94 24.34 25.39 7.95
N PRO A 95 25.37 25.69 8.76
CA PRO A 95 25.18 26.06 10.15
C PRO A 95 24.44 27.40 10.27
N GLU A 96 23.63 27.54 11.33
CA GLU A 96 23.02 28.82 11.68
C GLU A 96 24.15 29.84 11.94
N PRO A 97 24.10 31.06 11.36
CA PRO A 97 25.13 32.05 11.59
C PRO A 97 25.16 32.40 13.08
N ASP A 98 26.35 32.41 13.67
CA ASP A 98 26.56 32.83 15.05
C ASP A 98 25.92 34.21 15.26
N GLY A 99 24.92 34.27 16.16
CA GLY A 99 24.08 35.45 16.40
C GLY A 99 24.82 36.70 16.86
#